data_AF-A0A4P5RTR1-F1
#
_entry.id   AF-A0A4P5RTR1-F1
#
_cell.length_a   1.000
_cell.length_b   1.000
_cell.length_c   1.000
_cell.angle_alpha   90.00
_cell.angle_beta   90.00
_cell.angle_gamma   90.00
#
_symmetry.space_group_name_H-M   'P 1'
#
loop_
_entity.id
_entity.type
_entity.pdbx_description
1 polymer ?
#
loop_
_entity_poly.entity_id
_entity_poly.type
_entity_poly.pdbx_seq_one_letter_code
_entity_poly.pdbx_strand_id
1 'polypeptide(L)'
;MNYAKKILLGLIAAMTTLTVITPSIVHAESPIDGAGSTWSQIAVDQWRADVARQGLIVNYQGVGSTAGRAAYYQGQVDFAVSEIPFQKALRDAAGNIAADETAAAASRPYAYLPIVAGGSSFMYNLKSNGQKITDLQLSPITLGKIFSGEISTWNDPAIVADNPQRVMPATRIKPVIRSDGSGSTAQMTAYLLSQAPTQWNYLCERANLGSGCPSTSLYPDYDSSGFAAQQYSDGVANYVAAPYNEGAITYVEYGYAKERGFPVASVKNKAGKFTQPAAVNVTIALQGARINDDGTQVLSGVYTNSDPRAYPVSSYSYMIVPTTEAAPFNASKGAALSKFIIYFLCAGQQKAEQLGYAPLPKNLVEFGFDAIRQIPGAIAAPPIRECSNPTITGDFLVDKGTGTTLAPGTDTGTGTDTGTGTDTGTGTDTTFAPGTDTGTGTDTGTGTDTGTGTGTEGDASGIPTPGIAMATSVIIEESGSGTSTTVYLLIAMIILLIMFAPPLVATRLRPSVKK
;
A
#
# COMPACT_ATOMS: atom_id res chain seq x y z
N MET A 1 -47.15 20.30 -72.26
CA MET A 1 -47.00 21.73 -71.91
C MET A 1 -47.57 21.96 -70.51
N ASN A 2 -46.83 21.46 -69.53
CA ASN A 2 -47.23 21.33 -68.13
C ASN A 2 -45.94 21.42 -67.28
N TYR A 3 -46.09 21.78 -66.01
CA TYR A 3 -45.14 21.48 -64.90
C TYR A 3 -43.90 22.36 -64.65
N ALA A 4 -43.80 23.62 -65.10
CA ALA A 4 -42.59 24.41 -64.85
C ALA A 4 -42.74 25.81 -64.21
N LYS A 5 -43.93 26.22 -63.73
CA LYS A 5 -44.12 27.60 -63.22
C LYS A 5 -44.93 27.74 -61.92
N LYS A 6 -44.87 26.74 -61.03
CA LYS A 6 -45.45 26.84 -59.66
C LYS A 6 -44.46 26.47 -58.55
N ILE A 7 -43.16 26.69 -58.77
CA ILE A 7 -42.12 26.51 -57.75
C ILE A 7 -41.21 27.75 -57.79
N LEU A 8 -41.74 28.93 -57.45
CA LEU A 8 -40.91 30.10 -57.20
C LEU A 8 -41.67 31.17 -56.41
N LEU A 9 -42.25 30.82 -55.27
CA LEU A 9 -42.79 31.79 -54.28
C LEU A 9 -43.09 31.07 -52.96
N GLY A 10 -42.05 30.49 -52.36
CA GLY A 10 -42.14 29.77 -51.09
C GLY A 10 -40.78 29.53 -50.45
N LEU A 11 -39.86 30.50 -50.55
CA LEU A 11 -38.47 30.37 -50.09
C LEU A 11 -38.00 31.62 -49.31
N ILE A 12 -38.90 32.29 -48.59
CA ILE A 12 -38.54 33.34 -47.63
C ILE A 12 -39.46 33.23 -46.40
N ALA A 13 -39.39 32.12 -45.67
CA ALA A 13 -39.94 31.98 -44.31
C ALA A 13 -39.44 30.69 -43.63
N ALA A 14 -38.12 30.52 -43.56
CA ALA A 14 -37.51 29.52 -42.68
C ALA A 14 -36.11 30.02 -42.30
N MET A 15 -36.07 31.17 -41.64
CA MET A 15 -34.87 31.62 -40.94
C MET A 15 -34.80 30.81 -39.65
N THR A 16 -34.32 29.58 -39.81
CA THR A 16 -33.95 28.65 -38.75
C THR A 16 -33.03 29.35 -37.76
N THR A 17 -33.47 29.46 -36.52
CA THR A 17 -32.60 29.66 -35.35
C THR A 17 -31.67 28.45 -35.25
N LEU A 18 -30.54 28.50 -35.95
CA LEU A 18 -29.45 27.55 -35.77
C LEU A 18 -28.72 27.95 -34.49
N THR A 19 -29.20 27.44 -33.35
CA THR A 19 -28.41 27.43 -32.11
C THR A 19 -27.12 26.67 -32.40
N VAL A 20 -26.01 27.41 -32.51
CA VAL A 20 -24.66 26.85 -32.53
C VAL A 20 -24.43 26.24 -31.15
N ILE A 21 -24.68 24.94 -31.01
CA ILE A 21 -24.23 24.17 -29.86
C ILE A 21 -22.72 24.04 -30.06
N THR A 22 -21.95 24.98 -29.49
CA THR A 22 -20.51 24.79 -29.37
C THR A 22 -20.29 23.55 -28.50
N PRO A 23 -19.64 22.48 -28.98
CA PRO A 23 -19.29 21.38 -28.10
C PRO A 23 -18.43 21.96 -26.98
N SER A 24 -18.84 21.76 -25.74
CA SER A 24 -17.99 22.05 -24.59
C SER A 24 -16.71 21.24 -24.79
N ILE A 25 -15.59 21.91 -25.01
CA ILE A 25 -14.28 21.27 -24.97
C ILE A 25 -14.10 20.82 -23.52
N VAL A 26 -14.37 19.54 -23.26
CA VAL A 26 -13.98 18.91 -22.00
C VAL A 26 -12.45 18.85 -22.06
N HIS A 27 -11.79 19.82 -21.42
CA HIS A 27 -10.35 19.74 -21.23
C HIS A 27 -10.08 18.50 -20.37
N ALA A 28 -9.50 17.46 -20.98
CA ALA A 28 -8.95 16.36 -20.22
C ALA A 28 -7.94 16.92 -19.23
N GLU A 29 -8.08 16.57 -17.95
CA GLU A 29 -7.16 17.05 -16.92
C GLU A 29 -5.75 16.56 -17.21
N SER A 30 -4.75 17.39 -16.89
CA SER A 30 -3.35 17.02 -17.07
C SER A 30 -3.03 15.79 -16.21
N PRO A 31 -2.45 14.72 -16.78
CA PRO A 31 -1.96 13.60 -16.00
C PRO A 31 -1.00 14.07 -14.92
N ILE A 32 -1.07 13.42 -13.76
CA ILE A 32 -0.12 13.63 -12.67
C ILE A 32 0.74 12.39 -12.50
N ASP A 33 2.04 12.60 -12.36
CA ASP A 33 3.04 11.56 -12.25
C ASP A 33 3.59 11.51 -10.83
N GLY A 34 3.60 10.33 -10.22
CA GLY A 34 4.13 10.11 -8.88
C GLY A 34 5.05 8.92 -8.79
N ALA A 35 5.90 8.91 -7.77
CA ALA A 35 6.77 7.78 -7.48
C ALA A 35 7.03 7.62 -5.97
N GLY A 36 7.40 6.42 -5.56
CA GLY A 36 8.02 6.20 -4.25
C GLY A 36 7.57 4.92 -3.59
N SER A 37 6.99 5.08 -2.40
CA SER A 37 6.65 4.00 -1.48
C SER A 37 5.92 2.83 -2.13
N THR A 38 6.52 1.65 -1.98
CA THR A 38 5.84 0.37 -2.18
C THR A 38 4.99 -0.01 -0.97
N TRP A 39 5.24 0.61 0.20
CA TRP A 39 4.44 0.43 1.41
C TRP A 39 3.01 0.92 1.24
N SER A 40 2.81 2.04 0.56
CA SER A 40 1.47 2.61 0.28
C SER A 40 0.87 2.16 -1.04
N GLN A 41 1.61 1.38 -1.84
CA GLN A 41 1.29 1.18 -3.24
C GLN A 41 -0.05 0.48 -3.44
N ILE A 42 -0.43 -0.51 -2.61
CA ILE A 42 -1.73 -1.19 -2.71
C ILE A 42 -2.89 -0.16 -2.60
N ALA A 43 -2.81 0.76 -1.64
CA ALA A 43 -3.81 1.82 -1.47
C ALA A 43 -3.79 2.82 -2.65
N VAL A 44 -2.61 3.29 -3.04
CA VAL A 44 -2.45 4.24 -4.17
C VAL A 44 -2.96 3.63 -5.48
N ASP A 45 -2.69 2.35 -5.73
CA ASP A 45 -3.11 1.63 -6.91
C ASP A 45 -4.63 1.44 -6.94
N GLN A 46 -5.26 1.16 -5.79
CA GLN A 46 -6.71 1.13 -5.68
C GLN A 46 -7.33 2.50 -5.95
N TRP A 47 -6.77 3.57 -5.39
CA TRP A 47 -7.34 4.92 -5.55
C TRP A 47 -7.16 5.46 -6.96
N ARG A 48 -6.00 5.25 -7.60
CA ARG A 48 -5.81 5.66 -9.00
C ARG A 48 -6.79 4.95 -9.93
N ALA A 49 -7.08 3.66 -9.68
CA ALA A 49 -8.07 2.92 -10.45
C ALA A 49 -9.49 3.49 -10.24
N ASP A 50 -9.82 3.94 -9.03
CA ASP A 50 -11.11 4.54 -8.73
C ASP A 50 -11.33 5.88 -9.42
N VAL A 51 -10.31 6.77 -9.40
CA VAL A 51 -10.41 8.10 -10.02
C VAL A 51 -10.21 8.07 -11.54
N ALA A 52 -9.54 7.05 -12.09
CA ALA A 52 -9.45 6.83 -13.53
C ALA A 52 -10.83 6.68 -14.18
N ARG A 53 -11.78 6.03 -13.47
CA ARG A 53 -13.18 5.93 -13.91
C ARG A 53 -13.92 7.28 -13.92
N GLN A 54 -13.37 8.28 -13.25
CA GLN A 54 -13.87 9.66 -13.22
C GLN A 54 -13.10 10.58 -14.18
N GLY A 55 -12.19 10.02 -14.99
CA GLY A 55 -11.40 10.75 -15.99
C GLY A 55 -10.08 11.32 -15.47
N LEU A 56 -9.69 11.05 -14.22
CA LEU A 56 -8.43 11.52 -13.63
C LEU A 56 -7.31 10.50 -13.87
N ILE A 57 -6.23 10.93 -14.54
CA ILE A 57 -5.08 10.07 -14.84
C ILE A 57 -3.99 10.29 -13.79
N VAL A 58 -3.74 9.26 -12.99
CA VAL A 58 -2.70 9.25 -11.95
C VAL A 58 -1.70 8.13 -12.26
N ASN A 59 -0.52 8.51 -12.73
CA ASN A 59 0.58 7.57 -12.93
C ASN A 59 1.36 7.43 -11.62
N TYR A 60 1.68 6.19 -11.24
CA TYR A 60 2.43 5.94 -10.01
C TYR A 60 3.43 4.80 -10.20
N GLN A 61 4.67 5.04 -9.77
CA GLN A 61 5.77 4.08 -9.79
C GLN A 61 6.19 3.70 -8.37
N GLY A 62 5.96 2.45 -7.97
CA GLY A 62 6.48 1.88 -6.73
C GLY A 62 7.97 1.56 -6.84
N VAL A 63 8.82 2.47 -6.36
CA VAL A 63 10.29 2.38 -6.50
C VAL A 63 11.02 2.41 -5.16
N GLY A 64 10.28 2.41 -4.06
CA GLY A 64 10.81 2.61 -2.71
C GLY A 64 10.84 4.09 -2.33
N SER A 65 10.65 4.36 -1.04
CA SER A 65 10.40 5.71 -0.52
C SER A 65 11.60 6.64 -0.76
N THR A 66 12.84 6.13 -0.66
CA THR A 66 14.06 6.91 -0.92
C THR A 66 14.21 7.29 -2.39
N ALA A 67 13.91 6.38 -3.32
CA ALA A 67 13.93 6.70 -4.74
C ALA A 67 12.80 7.68 -5.12
N GLY A 68 11.62 7.57 -4.51
CA GLY A 68 10.53 8.52 -4.72
C GLY A 68 10.86 9.95 -4.29
N ARG A 69 11.46 10.10 -3.10
CA ARG A 69 11.99 11.40 -2.63
C ARG A 69 13.01 11.98 -3.62
N ALA A 70 13.94 11.15 -4.10
CA ALA A 70 14.90 11.56 -5.11
C ALA A 70 14.24 12.01 -6.41
N ALA A 71 13.30 11.24 -6.95
CA ALA A 71 12.56 11.60 -8.15
C ALA A 71 11.82 12.95 -7.99
N TYR A 72 11.27 13.23 -6.80
CA TYR A 72 10.63 14.50 -6.52
C TYR A 72 11.61 15.69 -6.56
N TYR A 73 12.68 15.67 -5.74
CA TYR A 73 13.59 16.82 -5.71
C TYR A 73 14.41 16.99 -6.99
N GLN A 74 14.53 15.93 -7.81
CA GLN A 74 15.17 15.98 -9.13
C GLN A 74 14.25 16.46 -10.26
N GLY A 75 12.99 16.78 -9.99
CA GLY A 75 12.10 17.28 -11.05
C GLY A 75 11.57 16.19 -12.00
N GLN A 76 11.52 14.91 -11.58
CA GLN A 76 11.11 13.81 -12.45
C GLN A 76 9.62 13.47 -12.35
N VAL A 77 9.02 13.75 -11.19
CA VAL A 77 7.60 13.48 -10.89
C VAL A 77 6.94 14.72 -10.30
N ASP A 78 5.61 14.77 -10.32
CA ASP A 78 4.82 15.86 -9.74
C ASP A 78 4.72 15.75 -8.22
N PHE A 79 4.57 14.53 -7.69
CA PHE A 79 4.48 14.22 -6.27
C PHE A 79 5.28 12.96 -5.92
N ALA A 80 5.57 12.75 -4.64
CA ALA A 80 6.13 11.50 -4.15
C ALA A 80 5.34 10.95 -2.97
N VAL A 81 5.48 9.66 -2.70
CA VAL A 81 4.90 9.01 -1.51
C VAL A 81 6.00 8.35 -0.70
N SER A 82 6.01 8.57 0.61
CA SER A 82 7.10 8.16 1.50
C SER A 82 6.65 8.06 2.95
N GLU A 83 7.15 7.06 3.66
CA GLU A 83 6.95 6.88 5.11
C GLU A 83 8.03 7.60 5.94
N ILE A 84 9.06 8.10 5.26
CA ILE A 84 10.19 8.83 5.81
C ILE A 84 10.27 10.22 5.17
N PRO A 85 10.48 11.28 5.95
CA PRO A 85 10.69 12.61 5.38
C PRO A 85 12.01 12.68 4.62
N PHE A 86 12.27 13.80 3.94
CA PHE A 86 13.60 14.11 3.44
C PHE A 86 14.64 14.04 4.55
N GLN A 87 15.72 13.33 4.29
CA GLN A 87 16.79 13.05 5.22
C GLN A 87 17.90 14.08 5.07
N LYS A 88 18.19 14.82 6.14
CA LYS A 88 19.34 15.74 6.18
C LYS A 88 20.69 15.01 6.05
N ALA A 89 20.75 13.76 6.49
CA ALA A 89 21.94 12.92 6.40
C ALA A 89 21.51 11.51 5.97
N LEU A 90 21.06 11.37 4.72
CA LEU A 90 20.81 10.07 4.13
C LEU A 90 22.12 9.28 4.11
N ARG A 91 22.12 8.08 4.66
CA ARG A 91 23.31 7.21 4.70
C ARG A 91 23.26 6.13 3.62
N ASP A 92 24.42 5.80 3.07
CA ASP A 92 24.59 4.61 2.24
C ASP A 92 24.67 3.33 3.10
N ALA A 93 24.81 2.18 2.45
CA ALA A 93 24.91 0.88 3.12
C ALA A 93 26.18 0.73 3.98
N ALA A 94 27.22 1.54 3.74
CA ALA A 94 28.44 1.58 4.55
C ALA A 94 28.34 2.60 5.70
N GLY A 95 27.20 3.27 5.87
CA GLY A 95 26.96 4.26 6.90
C GLY A 95 27.52 5.65 6.60
N ASN A 96 28.06 5.90 5.40
CA ASN A 96 28.55 7.23 5.02
C ASN A 96 27.39 8.15 4.67
N ILE A 97 27.53 9.46 4.89
CA ILE A 97 26.54 10.44 4.41
C ILE A 97 26.58 10.48 2.88
N ALA A 98 25.52 10.01 2.25
CA ALA A 98 25.36 9.95 0.81
C ALA A 98 24.71 11.22 0.23
N ALA A 99 23.75 11.81 0.97
CA ALA A 99 23.04 13.02 0.54
C ALA A 99 22.45 13.81 1.71
N ASP A 100 22.30 15.12 1.51
CA ASP A 100 21.37 15.97 2.24
C ASP A 100 20.15 16.22 1.33
N GLU A 101 19.11 15.41 1.51
CA GLU A 101 17.89 15.53 0.70
C GLU A 101 17.13 16.82 1.01
N THR A 102 17.29 17.39 2.21
CA THR A 102 16.63 18.65 2.59
C THR A 102 17.22 19.83 1.83
N ALA A 103 18.54 19.85 1.66
CA ALA A 103 19.23 20.83 0.83
C ALA A 103 18.90 20.62 -0.66
N ALA A 104 18.85 19.36 -1.12
CA ALA A 104 18.51 19.05 -2.51
C ALA A 104 17.07 19.47 -2.87
N ALA A 105 16.12 19.32 -1.93
CA ALA A 105 14.73 19.71 -2.11
C ALA A 105 14.48 21.22 -1.96
N ALA A 106 15.47 22.03 -1.55
CA ALA A 106 15.28 23.46 -1.27
C ALA A 106 14.82 24.28 -2.49
N SER A 107 15.20 23.85 -3.70
CA SER A 107 14.77 24.49 -4.96
C SER A 107 13.35 24.12 -5.40
N ARG A 108 12.73 23.14 -4.72
CA ARG A 108 11.38 22.66 -5.03
C ARG A 108 10.55 22.58 -3.74
N PRO A 109 10.04 23.73 -3.24
CA PRO A 109 9.20 23.80 -2.05
C PRO A 109 8.09 22.76 -2.04
N TYR A 110 7.85 22.20 -0.86
CA TYR A 110 6.94 21.07 -0.67
C TYR A 110 6.19 21.16 0.65
N ALA A 111 5.12 20.39 0.76
CA ALA A 111 4.45 20.06 2.00
C ALA A 111 4.31 18.53 2.13
N TYR A 112 4.37 18.02 3.35
CA TYR A 112 3.94 16.66 3.63
C TYR A 112 2.44 16.65 3.93
N LEU A 113 1.76 15.56 3.57
CA LEU A 113 0.40 15.29 4.05
C LEU A 113 0.18 13.79 4.22
N PRO A 114 -0.56 13.35 5.24
CA PRO A 114 -0.83 11.93 5.47
C PRO A 114 -1.76 11.38 4.39
N ILE A 115 -1.56 10.12 3.97
CA ILE A 115 -2.44 9.48 2.98
C ILE A 115 -3.21 8.26 3.51
N VAL A 116 -2.55 7.41 4.30
CA VAL A 116 -3.15 6.21 4.89
C VAL A 116 -2.34 5.76 6.10
N ALA A 117 -3.02 5.14 7.06
CA ALA A 117 -2.41 4.48 8.21
C ALA A 117 -2.28 2.97 7.96
N GLY A 118 -1.36 2.31 8.65
CA GLY A 118 -1.15 0.87 8.48
C GLY A 118 -0.20 0.28 9.51
N GLY A 119 -0.21 -1.04 9.60
CA GLY A 119 0.75 -1.80 10.38
C GLY A 119 1.80 -2.44 9.49
N SER A 120 3.08 -2.18 9.78
CA SER A 120 4.16 -3.03 9.25
C SER A 120 4.09 -4.36 9.99
N SER A 121 3.77 -5.41 9.24
CA SER A 121 3.47 -6.76 9.71
C SER A 121 4.67 -7.68 9.56
N PHE A 122 4.65 -8.80 10.29
CA PHE A 122 5.67 -9.84 10.17
C PHE A 122 5.12 -11.07 9.47
N MET A 123 5.04 -11.03 8.14
CA MET A 123 4.59 -12.15 7.32
C MET A 123 5.59 -13.30 7.39
N TYR A 124 5.11 -14.53 7.62
CA TYR A 124 5.99 -15.70 7.76
C TYR A 124 5.43 -16.96 7.10
N ASN A 125 6.34 -17.87 6.76
CA ASN A 125 6.05 -19.19 6.21
C ASN A 125 6.67 -20.25 7.11
N LEU A 126 5.87 -20.80 8.03
CA LEU A 126 6.34 -21.77 9.01
C LEU A 126 5.33 -22.90 9.18
N LYS A 127 5.84 -24.13 9.26
CA LYS A 127 5.04 -25.32 9.56
C LYS A 127 5.61 -26.04 10.77
N SER A 128 4.73 -26.71 11.50
CA SER A 128 5.09 -27.72 12.49
C SER A 128 4.24 -28.96 12.23
N ASN A 129 4.88 -30.13 12.17
CA ASN A 129 4.22 -31.41 11.85
C ASN A 129 3.36 -31.36 10.57
N GLY A 130 3.84 -30.67 9.54
CA GLY A 130 3.14 -30.53 8.24
C GLY A 130 1.99 -29.51 8.22
N GLN A 131 1.61 -28.94 9.37
CA GLN A 131 0.57 -27.91 9.46
C GLN A 131 1.17 -26.51 9.52
N LYS A 132 0.56 -25.55 8.82
CA LYS A 132 0.96 -24.13 8.85
C LYS A 132 0.69 -23.56 10.24
N ILE A 133 1.68 -22.88 10.81
CA ILE A 133 1.48 -22.06 12.01
C ILE A 133 0.84 -20.73 11.58
N THR A 134 -0.21 -20.30 12.26
CA THR A 134 -0.99 -19.10 11.89
C THR A 134 -1.10 -18.06 13.00
N ASP A 135 -0.68 -18.39 14.21
CA ASP A 135 -0.85 -17.64 15.45
C ASP A 135 0.49 -17.37 16.17
N LEU A 136 1.60 -17.33 15.42
CA LEU A 136 2.93 -17.03 15.95
C LEU A 136 2.94 -15.71 16.73
N GLN A 137 3.49 -15.74 17.94
CA GLN A 137 3.65 -14.60 18.82
C GLN A 137 5.14 -14.23 18.91
N LEU A 138 5.48 -12.95 18.76
CA LEU A 138 6.86 -12.47 18.86
C LEU A 138 6.95 -11.19 19.69
N SER A 139 7.82 -11.18 20.70
CA SER A 139 8.16 -9.97 21.44
C SER A 139 9.12 -9.07 20.65
N PRO A 140 9.23 -7.77 20.98
CA PRO A 140 10.19 -6.87 20.33
C PRO A 140 11.64 -7.39 20.41
N ILE A 141 12.02 -8.01 21.53
CA ILE A 141 13.36 -8.58 21.72
C ILE A 141 13.56 -9.79 20.82
N THR A 142 12.58 -10.69 20.71
CA THR A 142 12.65 -11.85 19.81
C THR A 142 12.72 -11.41 18.35
N LEU A 143 11.91 -10.43 17.94
CA LEU A 143 12.00 -9.81 16.61
C LEU A 143 13.38 -9.22 16.36
N GLY A 144 13.92 -8.47 17.33
CA GLY A 144 15.26 -7.93 17.27
C GLY A 144 16.30 -9.02 17.03
N LYS A 145 16.23 -10.13 17.76
CA LYS A 145 17.15 -11.27 17.61
C LYS A 145 17.03 -11.97 16.25
N ILE A 146 15.82 -12.12 15.71
CA ILE A 146 15.58 -12.70 14.39
C ILE A 146 16.24 -11.82 13.33
N PHE A 147 15.94 -10.52 13.37
CA PHE A 147 16.34 -9.56 12.35
C PHE A 147 17.73 -8.95 12.60
N SER A 148 18.40 -9.30 13.71
CA SER A 148 19.83 -9.07 13.94
C SER A 148 20.69 -10.28 13.58
N GLY A 149 20.09 -11.45 13.33
CA GLY A 149 20.78 -12.71 13.04
C GLY A 149 21.32 -13.44 14.28
N GLU A 150 20.97 -12.99 15.50
CA GLU A 150 21.36 -13.65 16.76
C GLU A 150 20.71 -15.04 16.94
N ILE A 151 19.51 -15.25 16.40
CA ILE A 151 18.82 -16.55 16.45
C ILE A 151 18.58 -17.08 15.04
N SER A 152 18.83 -18.38 14.86
CA SER A 152 18.87 -19.01 13.54
C SER A 152 17.90 -20.17 13.36
N THR A 153 17.20 -20.62 14.40
CA THR A 153 16.22 -21.70 14.35
C THR A 153 14.94 -21.34 15.11
N TRP A 154 13.79 -21.81 14.61
CA TRP A 154 12.48 -21.48 15.16
C TRP A 154 12.22 -22.02 16.57
N ASN A 155 12.98 -23.02 17.02
CA ASN A 155 12.93 -23.58 18.36
C ASN A 155 13.88 -22.90 19.37
N ASP A 156 14.42 -21.73 19.03
CA ASP A 156 15.23 -20.95 19.97
C ASP A 156 14.45 -20.67 21.27
N PRO A 157 15.09 -20.73 22.46
CA PRO A 157 14.41 -20.49 23.73
C PRO A 157 13.64 -19.16 23.82
N ALA A 158 14.08 -18.10 23.13
CA ALA A 158 13.36 -16.83 23.11
C ALA A 158 12.01 -16.94 22.37
N ILE A 159 11.98 -17.67 21.25
CA ILE A 159 10.73 -17.91 20.49
C ILE A 159 9.81 -18.84 21.27
N VAL A 160 10.36 -19.89 21.89
CA VAL A 160 9.58 -20.81 22.75
C VAL A 160 8.96 -20.08 23.93
N ALA A 161 9.68 -19.14 24.55
CA ALA A 161 9.15 -18.33 25.65
C ALA A 161 7.99 -17.42 25.24
N ASP A 162 7.97 -16.93 23.99
CA ASP A 162 6.86 -16.17 23.43
C ASP A 162 5.69 -17.06 22.98
N ASN A 163 5.89 -18.38 22.81
CA ASN A 163 4.90 -19.34 22.31
C ASN A 163 4.79 -20.60 23.18
N PRO A 164 4.54 -20.50 24.50
CA PRO A 164 4.52 -21.63 25.42
C PRO A 164 3.44 -22.68 25.08
N GLN A 165 2.42 -22.29 24.33
CA GLN A 165 1.34 -23.15 23.87
C GLN A 165 1.74 -24.06 22.70
N ARG A 166 2.97 -23.97 22.16
CA ARG A 166 3.40 -24.70 20.96
C ARG A 166 4.77 -25.35 21.11
N VAL A 167 4.90 -26.52 20.45
CA VAL A 167 6.20 -27.11 20.15
C VAL A 167 6.73 -26.47 18.87
N MET A 168 7.76 -25.64 19.02
CA MET A 168 8.38 -24.94 17.90
C MET A 168 9.31 -25.86 17.10
N PRO A 169 9.28 -25.81 15.75
CA PRO A 169 10.10 -26.65 14.90
C PRO A 169 11.57 -26.21 14.92
N ALA A 170 12.50 -27.14 14.70
CA ALA A 170 13.94 -26.82 14.54
C ALA A 170 14.29 -26.24 13.15
N THR A 171 13.28 -25.83 12.36
CA THR A 171 13.45 -25.23 11.04
C THR A 171 14.35 -24.00 11.13
N ARG A 172 15.27 -23.85 10.18
CA ARG A 172 16.14 -22.68 10.08
C ARG A 172 15.30 -21.43 9.76
N ILE A 173 15.55 -20.34 10.47
CA ILE A 173 14.96 -19.03 10.19
C ILE A 173 15.64 -18.43 8.96
N LYS A 174 14.84 -17.87 8.06
CA LYS A 174 15.31 -17.12 6.89
C LYS A 174 14.74 -15.69 6.96
N PRO A 175 15.41 -14.75 7.63
CA PRO A 175 14.96 -13.36 7.65
C PRO A 175 15.08 -12.78 6.23
N VAL A 176 14.01 -12.17 5.75
CA VAL A 176 13.96 -11.54 4.42
C VAL A 176 13.89 -10.03 4.62
N ILE A 177 14.88 -9.32 4.08
CA ILE A 177 15.05 -7.86 4.24
C ILE A 177 14.90 -7.16 2.90
N ARG A 178 14.67 -5.84 2.93
CA ARG A 178 14.62 -5.01 1.73
C ARG A 178 16.03 -4.65 1.26
N SER A 179 16.30 -4.83 -0.03
CA SER A 179 17.56 -4.42 -0.67
C SER A 179 17.56 -2.96 -1.13
N ASP A 180 16.38 -2.33 -1.22
CA ASP A 180 16.19 -0.96 -1.67
C ASP A 180 15.92 0.03 -0.52
N GLY A 181 16.08 1.33 -0.81
CA GLY A 181 15.80 2.41 0.13
C GLY A 181 14.30 2.51 0.46
N SER A 182 13.92 1.88 1.57
CA SER A 182 12.53 1.55 1.90
C SER A 182 12.03 2.28 3.14
N GLY A 183 10.79 2.77 3.06
CA GLY A 183 10.06 3.30 4.21
C GLY A 183 9.70 2.23 5.24
N SER A 184 9.34 1.02 4.81
CA SER A 184 9.10 -0.12 5.70
C SER A 184 10.36 -0.48 6.51
N THR A 185 11.52 -0.43 5.86
CA THR A 185 12.83 -0.59 6.53
C THR A 185 13.06 0.51 7.56
N ALA A 186 12.79 1.77 7.22
CA ALA A 186 12.96 2.86 8.16
C ALA A 186 12.03 2.75 9.38
N GLN A 187 10.77 2.35 9.17
CA GLN A 187 9.83 2.08 10.27
C GLN A 187 10.30 0.92 11.14
N MET A 188 10.70 -0.20 10.53
CA MET A 188 11.20 -1.38 11.24
C MET A 188 12.45 -1.07 12.06
N THR A 189 13.43 -0.39 11.47
CA THR A 189 14.68 -0.04 12.18
C THR A 189 14.45 1.00 13.27
N ALA A 190 13.54 1.97 13.07
CA ALA A 190 13.14 2.91 14.13
C ALA A 190 12.44 2.19 15.30
N TYR A 191 11.58 1.22 15.00
CA TYR A 191 10.93 0.38 16.00
C TYR A 191 11.94 -0.46 16.79
N LEU A 192 12.87 -1.14 16.11
CA LEU A 192 13.93 -1.92 16.77
C LEU A 192 14.86 -1.04 17.61
N LEU A 193 15.29 0.10 17.09
CA LEU A 193 16.10 1.07 17.84
C LEU A 193 15.39 1.51 19.13
N SER A 194 14.06 1.64 19.10
CA SER A 194 13.27 2.04 20.27
C SER A 194 12.99 0.90 21.25
N GLN A 195 12.59 -0.28 20.75
CA GLN A 195 12.02 -1.37 21.57
C GLN A 195 12.98 -2.55 21.79
N ALA A 196 14.04 -2.65 20.99
CA ALA A 196 15.09 -3.67 21.09
C ALA A 196 16.50 -3.08 20.84
N PRO A 197 16.89 -2.01 21.57
CA PRO A 197 18.12 -1.25 21.28
C PRO A 197 19.38 -2.12 21.38
N THR A 198 19.40 -3.13 22.23
CA THR A 198 20.53 -4.08 22.34
C THR A 198 20.72 -4.89 21.07
N GLN A 199 19.63 -5.43 20.52
CA GLN A 199 19.65 -6.22 19.27
C GLN A 199 19.97 -5.33 18.07
N TRP A 200 19.45 -4.09 18.06
CA TRP A 200 19.77 -3.10 17.05
C TRP A 200 21.27 -2.75 17.06
N ASN A 201 21.84 -2.49 18.23
CA ASN A 201 23.27 -2.23 18.37
C ASN A 201 24.13 -3.42 17.94
N TYR A 202 23.72 -4.65 18.29
CA TYR A 202 24.38 -5.86 17.81
C TYR A 202 24.44 -5.87 16.27
N LEU A 203 23.32 -5.62 15.59
CA LEU A 203 23.27 -5.56 14.14
C LEU A 203 24.19 -4.46 13.57
N CYS A 204 24.16 -3.25 14.14
CA CYS A 204 25.02 -2.14 13.70
C CYS A 204 26.51 -2.51 13.80
N GLU A 205 26.92 -3.14 14.91
CA GLU A 205 28.31 -3.58 15.12
C GLU A 205 28.71 -4.68 14.14
N ARG A 206 27.84 -5.67 13.91
CA ARG A 206 28.06 -6.74 12.93
C ARG A 206 28.19 -6.22 11.50
N ALA A 207 27.43 -5.18 11.15
CA ALA A 207 27.46 -4.51 9.86
C ALA A 207 28.58 -3.46 9.72
N ASN A 208 29.50 -3.34 10.69
CA ASN A 208 30.57 -2.35 10.71
C ASN A 208 30.10 -0.89 10.65
N LEU A 209 28.89 -0.60 11.14
CA LEU A 209 28.31 0.76 11.20
C LEU A 209 28.63 1.49 12.51
N GLY A 210 29.33 0.82 13.43
CA GLY A 210 29.61 1.30 14.78
C GLY A 210 28.44 1.08 15.75
N SER A 211 28.67 1.37 17.03
CA SER A 211 27.64 1.22 18.06
C SER A 211 26.64 2.37 18.00
N GLY A 212 25.34 2.08 18.16
CA GLY A 212 24.29 3.12 18.19
C GLY A 212 23.99 3.75 16.83
N CYS A 213 24.11 3.00 15.72
CA CYS A 213 23.76 3.53 14.40
C CYS A 213 22.29 3.98 14.34
N PRO A 214 21.94 5.08 13.63
CA PRO A 214 20.57 5.57 13.59
C PRO A 214 19.66 4.62 12.79
N SER A 215 18.35 4.74 12.96
CA SER A 215 17.38 4.11 12.05
C SER A 215 17.65 4.52 10.60
N THR A 216 17.41 3.62 9.66
CA THR A 216 17.85 3.76 8.25
C THR A 216 16.83 3.18 7.29
N SER A 217 16.78 3.70 6.06
CA SER A 217 15.96 3.15 4.97
C SER A 217 16.65 1.99 4.23
N LEU A 218 17.94 1.77 4.46
CA LEU A 218 18.72 0.65 3.90
C LEU A 218 19.07 -0.29 5.05
N TYR A 219 18.55 -1.51 5.02
CA TYR A 219 18.69 -2.44 6.14
C TYR A 219 20.16 -2.88 6.26
N PRO A 220 20.80 -2.79 7.44
CA PRO A 220 22.17 -3.27 7.60
C PRO A 220 22.27 -4.78 7.35
N ASP A 221 23.25 -5.19 6.54
CA ASP A 221 23.55 -6.59 6.27
C ASP A 221 25.04 -6.85 6.52
N TYR A 222 25.39 -8.10 6.79
CA TYR A 222 26.75 -8.52 7.08
C TYR A 222 26.95 -9.98 6.70
N ASP A 223 28.20 -10.36 6.46
CA ASP A 223 28.54 -11.75 6.15
C ASP A 223 28.04 -12.70 7.23
N SER A 224 27.38 -13.79 6.83
CA SER A 224 26.76 -14.80 7.71
C SER A 224 25.49 -14.38 8.47
N SER A 225 24.91 -13.20 8.19
CA SER A 225 23.58 -12.80 8.72
C SER A 225 22.49 -13.83 8.42
N GLY A 226 22.61 -14.53 7.29
CA GLY A 226 21.59 -15.43 6.77
C GLY A 226 20.37 -14.71 6.18
N PHE A 227 20.49 -13.39 5.97
CA PHE A 227 19.42 -12.59 5.39
C PHE A 227 19.26 -12.86 3.90
N ALA A 228 18.02 -12.88 3.44
CA ALA A 228 17.68 -12.86 2.03
C ALA A 228 17.22 -11.45 1.66
N ALA A 229 18.05 -10.71 0.94
CA ALA A 229 17.69 -9.37 0.47
C ALA A 229 16.81 -9.47 -0.79
N GLN A 230 15.65 -8.82 -0.78
CA GLN A 230 14.73 -8.74 -1.92
C GLN A 230 14.31 -7.30 -2.15
N GLN A 231 13.99 -6.98 -3.40
CA GLN A 231 13.59 -5.64 -3.78
C GLN A 231 12.09 -5.45 -3.59
N TYR A 232 11.69 -4.32 -3.00
CA TYR A 232 10.29 -3.91 -2.86
C TYR A 232 9.44 -4.84 -1.98
N SER A 233 8.22 -4.39 -1.68
CA SER A 233 7.28 -5.13 -0.82
C SER A 233 6.84 -6.44 -1.48
N ASP A 234 6.59 -6.43 -2.79
CA ASP A 234 6.29 -7.64 -3.55
C ASP A 234 7.44 -8.65 -3.52
N GLY A 235 8.70 -8.22 -3.67
CA GLY A 235 9.83 -9.14 -3.67
C GLY A 235 10.00 -9.85 -2.34
N VAL A 236 9.92 -9.13 -1.23
CA VAL A 236 10.02 -9.76 0.11
C VAL A 236 8.82 -10.67 0.39
N ALA A 237 7.60 -10.26 0.04
CA ALA A 237 6.39 -11.03 0.28
C ALA A 237 6.33 -12.30 -0.61
N ASN A 238 6.70 -12.18 -1.89
CA ASN A 238 6.78 -13.32 -2.81
C ASN A 238 7.84 -14.33 -2.36
N TYR A 239 8.98 -13.84 -1.85
CA TYR A 239 10.00 -14.72 -1.30
C TYR A 239 9.46 -15.52 -0.11
N VAL A 240 8.79 -14.88 0.85
CA VAL A 240 8.19 -15.60 1.98
C VAL A 240 7.11 -16.58 1.52
N ALA A 241 6.26 -16.19 0.57
CA ALA A 241 5.16 -17.01 0.08
C ALA A 241 5.59 -18.24 -0.72
N ALA A 242 6.82 -18.25 -1.25
CA ALA A 242 7.31 -19.35 -2.07
C ALA A 242 7.34 -20.68 -1.27
N PRO A 243 6.82 -21.80 -1.82
CA PRO A 243 6.73 -23.08 -1.11
C PRO A 243 8.07 -23.64 -0.60
N TYR A 244 9.17 -23.34 -1.29
CA TYR A 244 10.53 -23.76 -0.94
C TYR A 244 11.20 -22.85 0.12
N ASN A 245 10.54 -21.77 0.53
CA ASN A 245 11.02 -20.83 1.53
C ASN A 245 10.37 -21.03 2.91
N GLU A 246 10.05 -22.29 3.25
CA GLU A 246 9.71 -22.63 4.64
C GLU A 246 10.84 -22.16 5.59
N GLY A 247 10.43 -21.59 6.71
CA GLY A 247 11.26 -20.92 7.70
C GLY A 247 11.42 -19.41 7.49
N ALA A 248 10.91 -18.85 6.39
CA ALA A 248 11.05 -17.44 6.07
C ALA A 248 10.13 -16.51 6.88
N ILE A 249 10.63 -15.32 7.18
CA ILE A 249 9.90 -14.23 7.84
C ILE A 249 10.40 -12.89 7.29
N THR A 250 9.50 -11.95 7.04
CA THR A 250 9.84 -10.60 6.59
C THR A 250 9.08 -9.54 7.39
N TYR A 251 9.49 -8.29 7.28
CA TYR A 251 8.66 -7.13 7.62
C TYR A 251 8.06 -6.57 6.32
N VAL A 252 6.73 -6.49 6.26
CA VAL A 252 6.01 -6.01 5.08
C VAL A 252 4.66 -5.45 5.51
N GLU A 253 4.08 -4.60 4.68
CA GLU A 253 2.77 -4.03 4.93
C GLU A 253 1.71 -5.12 4.95
N TYR A 254 0.76 -5.00 5.87
CA TYR A 254 -0.21 -6.06 6.10
C TYR A 254 -1.02 -6.43 4.85
N GLY A 255 -1.30 -5.46 3.98
CA GLY A 255 -1.94 -5.70 2.68
C GLY A 255 -1.26 -6.79 1.84
N TYR A 256 0.09 -6.80 1.75
CA TYR A 256 0.81 -7.80 0.96
C TYR A 256 0.68 -9.22 1.52
N ALA A 257 0.61 -9.37 2.84
CA ALA A 257 0.36 -10.65 3.49
C ALA A 257 -1.07 -11.14 3.23
N LYS A 258 -2.04 -10.22 3.31
CA LYS A 258 -3.46 -10.48 3.06
C LYS A 258 -3.72 -10.92 1.62
N GLU A 259 -3.17 -10.22 0.63
CA GLU A 259 -3.26 -10.58 -0.79
C GLU A 259 -2.76 -11.99 -1.09
N ARG A 260 -1.78 -12.47 -0.32
CA ARG A 260 -1.16 -13.80 -0.50
C ARG A 260 -1.78 -14.88 0.37
N GLY A 261 -2.68 -14.54 1.30
CA GLY A 261 -3.23 -15.50 2.27
C GLY A 261 -2.18 -16.10 3.21
N PHE A 262 -1.20 -15.30 3.62
CA PHE A 262 -0.17 -15.72 4.58
C PHE A 262 -0.39 -15.10 5.96
N PRO A 263 -0.10 -15.85 7.03
CA PRO A 263 -0.23 -15.36 8.39
C PRO A 263 0.85 -14.31 8.68
N VAL A 264 0.53 -13.44 9.65
CA VAL A 264 1.45 -12.46 10.22
C VAL A 264 1.59 -12.70 11.71
N ALA A 265 2.78 -12.47 12.27
CA ALA A 265 2.99 -12.68 13.69
C ALA A 265 2.25 -11.61 14.51
N SER A 266 1.69 -12.02 15.63
CA SER A 266 1.19 -11.10 16.65
C SER A 266 2.38 -10.54 17.43
N VAL A 267 2.41 -9.22 17.64
CA VAL A 267 3.55 -8.52 18.25
C VAL A 267 3.20 -8.10 19.67
N LYS A 268 4.10 -8.39 20.63
CA LYS A 268 3.91 -7.97 22.02
C LYS A 268 4.00 -6.46 22.13
N ASN A 269 2.94 -5.81 22.60
CA ASN A 269 2.90 -4.38 22.87
C ASN A 269 3.37 -4.05 24.31
N LYS A 270 3.36 -2.76 24.65
CA LYS A 270 3.80 -2.26 25.97
C LYS A 270 2.97 -2.80 27.13
N ALA A 271 1.70 -3.12 26.91
CA ALA A 271 0.82 -3.74 27.90
C ALA A 271 1.07 -5.24 28.09
N GLY A 272 2.02 -5.82 27.35
CA GLY A 272 2.35 -7.24 27.38
C GLY A 272 1.37 -8.12 26.61
N LYS A 273 0.49 -7.53 25.79
CA LYS A 273 -0.47 -8.25 24.94
C LYS A 273 0.07 -8.40 23.53
N PHE A 274 -0.23 -9.52 22.89
CA PHE A 274 0.14 -9.77 21.50
C PHE A 274 -1.01 -9.35 20.59
N THR A 275 -0.73 -8.44 19.66
CA THR A 275 -1.74 -7.85 18.78
C THR A 275 -1.32 -7.98 17.31
N GLN A 276 -2.29 -8.01 16.41
CA GLN A 276 -2.09 -8.05 14.96
C GLN A 276 -2.32 -6.68 14.32
N PRO A 277 -1.81 -6.43 13.10
CA PRO A 277 -1.93 -5.15 12.37
C PRO A 277 -3.35 -4.89 11.80
N ALA A 278 -4.39 -5.34 12.49
CA ALA A 278 -5.77 -5.04 12.14
C ALA A 278 -6.02 -3.52 12.20
N ALA A 279 -6.93 -3.03 11.36
CA ALA A 279 -7.21 -1.60 11.21
C ALA A 279 -7.51 -0.93 12.56
N VAL A 280 -8.32 -1.57 13.41
CA VAL A 280 -8.67 -1.06 14.74
C VAL A 280 -7.45 -0.96 15.66
N ASN A 281 -6.60 -1.98 15.70
CA ASN A 281 -5.40 -2.01 16.54
C ASN A 281 -4.38 -0.94 16.11
N VAL A 282 -4.27 -0.71 14.79
CA VAL A 282 -3.44 0.36 14.21
C VAL A 282 -3.98 1.74 14.58
N THR A 283 -5.28 1.96 14.45
CA THR A 283 -5.92 3.23 14.81
C THR A 283 -5.77 3.54 16.30
N ILE A 284 -5.90 2.53 17.17
CA ILE A 284 -5.66 2.67 18.62
C ILE A 284 -4.21 3.06 18.88
N ALA A 285 -3.24 2.36 18.25
CA ALA A 285 -1.83 2.65 18.42
C ALA A 285 -1.48 4.09 18.02
N LEU A 286 -2.03 4.55 16.89
CA LEU A 286 -1.82 5.89 16.34
C LEU A 286 -2.41 7.04 17.18
N GLN A 287 -3.23 6.76 18.20
CA GLN A 287 -3.57 7.78 19.21
C GLN A 287 -2.34 8.28 19.98
N GLY A 288 -1.26 7.48 20.02
CA GLY A 288 0.04 7.88 20.56
C GLY A 288 0.94 8.64 19.59
N ALA A 289 0.51 8.83 18.33
CA ALA A 289 1.30 9.56 17.34
C ALA A 289 1.19 11.07 17.58
N ARG A 290 2.28 11.78 17.29
CA ARG A 290 2.30 13.24 17.18
C ARG A 290 2.69 13.66 15.77
N ILE A 291 2.17 14.79 15.33
CA ILE A 291 2.52 15.45 14.06
C ILE A 291 3.34 16.68 14.44
N ASN A 292 4.51 16.84 13.82
CA ASN A 292 5.33 18.05 13.94
C ASN A 292 4.73 19.18 13.11
N ASP A 293 5.16 20.43 13.34
CA ASP A 293 4.66 21.60 12.60
C ASP A 293 4.93 21.51 11.08
N ASP A 294 5.96 20.76 10.68
CA ASP A 294 6.29 20.49 9.28
C ASP A 294 5.46 19.34 8.67
N GLY A 295 4.58 18.71 9.44
CA GLY A 295 3.73 17.60 9.04
C GLY A 295 4.34 16.21 9.20
N THR A 296 5.56 16.09 9.71
CA THR A 296 6.22 14.78 9.90
C THR A 296 5.80 14.09 11.20
N GLN A 297 5.83 12.76 11.23
CA GLN A 297 5.43 11.97 12.42
C GLN A 297 6.50 11.87 13.48
N VAL A 298 6.01 11.82 14.72
CA VAL A 298 6.71 11.25 15.86
C VAL A 298 5.93 10.03 16.35
N LEU A 299 6.53 8.85 16.23
CA LEU A 299 5.89 7.55 16.53
C LEU A 299 6.34 6.93 17.87
N SER A 300 7.17 7.60 18.67
CA SER A 300 7.65 7.06 19.95
C SER A 300 6.50 6.71 20.92
N GLY A 301 5.43 7.51 20.92
CA GLY A 301 4.21 7.24 21.68
C GLY A 301 3.37 6.09 21.11
N VAL A 302 3.51 5.77 19.82
CA VAL A 302 2.86 4.62 19.18
C VAL A 302 3.52 3.32 19.62
N TYR A 303 4.85 3.27 19.58
CA TYR A 303 5.63 2.09 19.98
C TYR A 303 5.43 1.74 21.47
N THR A 304 5.14 2.75 22.29
CA THR A 304 4.97 2.62 23.74
C THR A 304 3.53 2.76 24.23
N ASN A 305 2.55 2.72 23.31
CA ASN A 305 1.15 2.85 23.64
C ASN A 305 0.71 1.75 24.63
N SER A 306 0.15 2.15 25.78
CA SER A 306 -0.22 1.23 26.86
C SER A 306 -1.61 0.61 26.71
N ASP A 307 -2.38 0.96 25.66
CA ASP A 307 -3.63 0.28 25.37
C ASP A 307 -3.34 -1.18 24.99
N PRO A 308 -3.95 -2.17 25.66
CA PRO A 308 -3.71 -3.59 25.40
C PRO A 308 -4.01 -4.03 23.97
N ARG A 309 -4.76 -3.24 23.19
CA ARG A 309 -5.15 -3.52 21.82
C ARG A 309 -4.24 -2.86 20.79
N ALA A 310 -3.35 -1.95 21.21
CA ALA A 310 -2.47 -1.23 20.30
C ALA A 310 -1.51 -2.19 19.58
N TYR A 311 -1.45 -2.09 18.25
CA TYR A 311 -0.39 -2.72 17.46
C TYR A 311 0.87 -1.85 17.45
N PRO A 312 2.02 -2.34 17.94
CA PRO A 312 3.15 -1.45 18.25
C PRO A 312 3.98 -1.06 17.02
N VAL A 313 3.79 -1.70 15.86
CA VAL A 313 4.50 -1.37 14.60
C VAL A 313 3.56 -0.64 13.63
N SER A 314 2.81 0.31 14.16
CA SER A 314 1.87 1.15 13.43
C SER A 314 2.48 2.48 13.00
N SER A 315 2.04 2.96 11.85
CA SER A 315 2.54 4.18 11.22
C SER A 315 1.52 4.74 10.23
N TYR A 316 1.80 5.92 9.68
CA TYR A 316 1.13 6.42 8.48
C TYR A 316 2.16 6.90 7.46
N SER A 317 1.76 6.86 6.19
CA SER A 317 2.57 7.35 5.07
C SER A 317 2.20 8.78 4.69
N TYR A 318 3.11 9.46 4.02
CA TYR A 318 2.94 10.82 3.51
C TYR A 318 3.00 10.87 2.00
N MET A 319 2.23 11.80 1.44
CA MET A 319 2.50 12.37 0.14
C MET A 319 3.32 13.65 0.31
N ILE A 320 4.30 13.82 -0.56
CA ILE A 320 5.11 15.02 -0.73
C ILE A 320 4.55 15.75 -1.94
N VAL A 321 3.97 16.93 -1.70
CA VAL A 321 3.27 17.72 -2.72
C VAL A 321 3.97 19.06 -2.94
N PRO A 322 3.96 19.60 -4.17
CA PRO A 322 4.57 20.89 -4.48
C PRO A 322 3.74 22.05 -3.94
N THR A 323 4.43 23.06 -3.38
CA THR A 323 3.82 24.31 -2.91
C THR A 323 4.12 25.51 -3.81
N THR A 324 4.86 25.28 -4.90
CA THR A 324 5.17 26.27 -5.93
C THR A 324 5.11 25.62 -7.31
N GLU A 325 4.86 26.42 -8.34
CA GLU A 325 4.94 25.97 -9.72
C GLU A 325 6.40 25.83 -10.15
N ALA A 326 6.79 24.63 -10.57
CA ALA A 326 8.10 24.32 -11.12
C ALA A 326 7.99 23.06 -11.95
N ALA A 327 8.54 23.07 -13.17
CA ALA A 327 8.51 21.91 -14.06
C ALA A 327 8.97 20.63 -13.32
N PRO A 328 8.25 19.51 -13.46
CA PRO A 328 7.17 19.25 -14.41
C PRO A 328 5.77 19.69 -13.93
N PHE A 329 5.67 20.25 -12.72
CA PHE A 329 4.42 20.66 -12.09
C PHE A 329 4.00 22.09 -12.48
N ASN A 330 2.69 22.31 -12.55
CA ASN A 330 2.07 23.61 -12.81
C ASN A 330 0.64 23.65 -12.22
N ALA A 331 0.01 24.83 -12.23
CA ALA A 331 -1.33 25.00 -11.67
C ALA A 331 -2.41 24.08 -12.28
N SER A 332 -2.32 23.73 -13.56
CA SER A 332 -3.26 22.79 -14.20
C SER A 332 -3.18 21.39 -13.58
N LYS A 333 -1.95 20.91 -13.31
CA LYS A 333 -1.72 19.67 -12.58
C LYS A 333 -2.14 19.75 -11.11
N GLY A 334 -2.13 20.93 -10.50
CA GLY A 334 -2.61 21.12 -9.13
C GLY A 334 -4.09 20.85 -8.93
N ALA A 335 -4.93 21.17 -9.92
CA ALA A 335 -6.35 20.81 -9.88
C ALA A 335 -6.54 19.29 -9.88
N ALA A 336 -5.83 18.57 -10.76
CA ALA A 336 -5.82 17.12 -10.83
C ALA A 336 -5.29 16.47 -9.53
N LEU A 337 -4.15 16.96 -9.01
CA LEU A 337 -3.53 16.46 -7.78
C LEU A 337 -4.44 16.66 -6.57
N SER A 338 -5.04 17.84 -6.40
CA SER A 338 -5.95 18.10 -5.29
C SER A 338 -7.23 17.26 -5.35
N LYS A 339 -7.79 16.98 -6.53
CA LYS A 339 -8.90 16.02 -6.70
C LYS A 339 -8.51 14.62 -6.24
N PHE A 340 -7.33 14.15 -6.61
CA PHE A 340 -6.82 12.86 -6.15
C PHE A 340 -6.68 12.82 -4.63
N ILE A 341 -6.11 13.88 -4.03
CA ILE A 341 -5.94 14.00 -2.58
C ILE A 341 -7.28 14.03 -1.85
N ILE A 342 -8.24 14.84 -2.31
CA ILE A 342 -9.58 14.88 -1.72
C ILE A 342 -10.25 13.50 -1.81
N TYR A 343 -10.13 12.82 -2.95
CA TYR A 343 -10.68 11.48 -3.12
C TYR A 343 -10.11 10.52 -2.07
N PHE A 344 -8.78 10.41 -1.97
CA PHE A 344 -8.20 9.42 -1.08
C PHE A 344 -8.34 9.79 0.39
N LEU A 345 -8.39 11.08 0.78
CA LEU A 345 -8.62 11.49 2.17
C LEU A 345 -10.07 11.23 2.63
N CYS A 346 -11.00 11.17 1.67
CA CYS A 346 -12.41 10.94 1.90
C CYS A 346 -12.84 9.53 1.44
N ALA A 347 -13.48 9.43 0.28
CA ALA A 347 -14.10 8.20 -0.20
C ALA A 347 -13.10 7.03 -0.30
N GLY A 348 -11.84 7.29 -0.64
CA GLY A 348 -10.80 6.27 -0.74
C GLY A 348 -10.50 5.56 0.59
N GLN A 349 -10.78 6.17 1.74
CA GLN A 349 -10.54 5.56 3.06
C GLN A 349 -11.52 4.42 3.38
N GLN A 350 -12.68 4.34 2.71
CA GLN A 350 -13.67 3.29 2.93
C GLN A 350 -13.15 1.89 2.62
N LYS A 351 -12.15 1.78 1.74
CA LYS A 351 -11.53 0.51 1.37
C LYS A 351 -10.28 0.19 2.19
N ALA A 352 -9.83 1.07 3.09
CA ALA A 352 -8.54 0.94 3.76
C ALA A 352 -8.38 -0.42 4.47
N GLU A 353 -9.36 -0.80 5.29
CA GLU A 353 -9.34 -2.07 6.02
C GLU A 353 -9.33 -3.30 5.11
N GLN A 354 -10.11 -3.26 4.02
CA GLN A 354 -10.14 -4.34 3.02
C GLN A 354 -8.76 -4.52 2.37
N LEU A 355 -8.03 -3.44 2.15
CA LEU A 355 -6.69 -3.42 1.58
C LEU A 355 -5.57 -3.73 2.60
N GLY A 356 -5.90 -3.95 3.88
CA GLY A 356 -4.91 -4.21 4.94
C GLY A 356 -4.29 -2.94 5.55
N TYR A 357 -4.99 -1.81 5.44
CA TYR A 357 -4.65 -0.51 6.04
C TYR A 357 -5.67 -0.10 7.09
N ALA A 358 -5.44 1.03 7.75
CA ALA A 358 -6.39 1.68 8.64
C ALA A 358 -6.82 3.03 8.07
N PRO A 359 -8.11 3.41 8.18
CA PRO A 359 -8.56 4.72 7.75
C PRO A 359 -7.94 5.81 8.63
N LEU A 360 -7.56 6.93 8.02
CA LEU A 360 -6.95 8.05 8.74
C LEU A 360 -7.93 8.66 9.76
N PRO A 361 -7.48 8.98 11.00
CA PRO A 361 -8.28 9.73 11.96
C PRO A 361 -8.53 11.17 11.49
N LYS A 362 -9.61 11.76 11.99
CA LYS A 362 -10.08 13.11 11.61
C LYS A 362 -8.98 14.17 11.59
N ASN A 363 -8.12 14.23 12.61
CA ASN A 363 -7.06 15.24 12.71
C ASN A 363 -6.03 15.13 11.57
N LEU A 364 -5.73 13.91 11.10
CA LEU A 364 -4.84 13.71 9.95
C LEU A 364 -5.51 14.10 8.63
N VAL A 365 -6.83 13.91 8.52
CA VAL A 365 -7.60 14.40 7.36
C VAL A 365 -7.63 15.93 7.33
N GLU A 366 -7.86 16.59 8.47
CA GLU A 366 -7.82 18.06 8.59
C GLU A 366 -6.46 18.60 8.15
N PHE A 367 -5.37 17.98 8.62
CA PHE A 367 -4.01 18.33 8.20
C PHE A 367 -3.82 18.19 6.67
N GLY A 368 -4.33 17.11 6.08
CA GLY A 368 -4.30 16.92 4.63
C GLY A 368 -5.08 17.99 3.86
N PHE A 369 -6.22 18.43 4.38
CA PHE A 369 -7.00 19.52 3.79
C PHE A 369 -6.28 20.87 3.87
N ASP A 370 -5.53 21.11 4.94
CA ASP A 370 -4.70 22.30 5.08
C ASP A 370 -3.53 22.29 4.09
N ALA A 371 -2.90 21.14 3.86
CA ALA A 371 -1.85 20.97 2.86
C ALA A 371 -2.35 21.19 1.42
N ILE A 372 -3.57 20.78 1.08
CA ILE A 372 -4.18 21.04 -0.24
C ILE A 372 -4.17 22.53 -0.57
N ARG A 373 -4.40 23.42 0.40
CA ARG A 373 -4.45 24.88 0.17
C ARG A 373 -3.10 25.48 -0.23
N GLN A 374 -2.00 24.75 -0.01
CA GLN A 374 -0.66 25.18 -0.37
C GLN A 374 -0.29 24.78 -1.81
N ILE A 375 -1.07 23.90 -2.45
CA ILE A 375 -0.78 23.41 -3.80
C ILE A 375 -1.25 24.44 -4.84
N PRO A 376 -0.36 24.95 -5.72
CA PRO A 376 -0.74 25.88 -6.78
C PRO A 376 -1.82 25.30 -7.70
N GLY A 377 -2.90 26.05 -7.94
CA GLY A 377 -4.02 25.61 -8.79
C GLY A 377 -4.94 24.56 -8.18
N ALA A 378 -4.79 24.24 -6.89
CA ALA A 378 -5.66 23.29 -6.21
C ALA A 378 -7.12 23.77 -6.11
N ILE A 379 -8.03 22.81 -6.16
CA ILE A 379 -9.43 23.03 -5.80
C ILE A 379 -9.59 22.99 -4.28
N ALA A 380 -10.56 23.74 -3.76
CA ALA A 380 -10.85 23.75 -2.33
C ALA A 380 -11.36 22.38 -1.86
N ALA A 381 -10.80 21.89 -0.75
CA ALA A 381 -11.33 20.71 -0.08
C ALA A 381 -12.76 20.97 0.43
N PRO A 382 -13.65 19.97 0.41
CA PRO A 382 -14.99 20.11 0.95
C PRO A 382 -14.94 20.34 2.48
N PRO A 383 -16.02 20.82 3.09
CA PRO A 383 -16.16 20.80 4.55
C PRO A 383 -15.94 19.37 5.08
N ILE A 384 -15.18 19.21 6.17
CA ILE A 384 -14.79 17.89 6.66
C ILE A 384 -15.98 16.95 6.96
N ARG A 385 -17.12 17.50 7.37
CA ARG A 385 -18.36 16.74 7.60
C ARG A 385 -18.94 16.08 6.34
N GLU A 386 -18.53 16.52 5.16
CA GLU A 386 -18.93 15.97 3.84
C GLU A 386 -17.91 14.94 3.33
N CYS A 387 -16.81 14.73 4.07
CA CYS A 387 -15.77 13.77 3.74
C CYS A 387 -16.22 12.35 4.14
N SER A 388 -16.42 11.48 3.15
CA SER A 388 -16.84 10.08 3.36
C SER A 388 -15.73 9.16 3.86
N ASN A 389 -14.97 9.62 4.87
CA ASN A 389 -13.99 8.83 5.60
C ASN A 389 -14.69 8.14 6.80
N PRO A 390 -14.53 6.81 6.97
CA PRO A 390 -15.17 6.06 8.05
C PRO A 390 -14.92 6.58 9.48
N THR A 391 -13.75 7.19 9.75
CA THR A 391 -13.44 7.76 11.08
C THR A 391 -14.15 9.09 11.34
N ILE A 392 -14.68 9.72 10.28
CA ILE A 392 -15.41 11.00 10.33
C ILE A 392 -16.92 10.74 10.32
N THR A 393 -17.38 9.81 9.47
CA THR A 393 -18.80 9.43 9.38
C THR A 393 -19.26 8.66 10.60
N GLY A 394 -18.33 8.04 11.34
CA GLY A 394 -18.64 7.16 12.48
C GLY A 394 -18.83 5.69 12.09
N ASP A 395 -18.62 5.35 10.81
CA ASP A 395 -18.74 3.99 10.30
C ASP A 395 -17.55 3.09 10.71
N PHE A 396 -16.47 3.69 11.23
CA PHE A 396 -15.34 2.97 11.82
C PHE A 396 -15.32 3.16 13.33
N LEU A 397 -15.98 2.25 14.03
CA LEU A 397 -16.06 2.26 15.49
C LEU A 397 -14.82 1.63 16.11
N VAL A 398 -14.05 2.43 16.85
CA VAL A 398 -13.05 1.93 17.79
C VAL A 398 -13.76 1.70 19.12
N ASP A 399 -14.55 0.63 19.21
CA ASP A 399 -15.24 0.31 20.46
C ASP A 399 -14.23 0.09 21.57
N LYS A 400 -14.49 0.63 22.76
CA LYS A 400 -13.58 0.52 23.93
C LYS A 400 -13.40 -0.91 24.43
N GLY A 401 -14.22 -1.86 23.98
CA GLY A 401 -14.25 -3.25 24.44
C GLY A 401 -13.61 -4.27 23.50
N THR A 402 -13.52 -4.02 22.20
CA THR A 402 -13.11 -5.04 21.22
C THR A 402 -11.69 -4.79 20.72
N GLY A 403 -10.73 -5.53 21.28
CA GLY A 403 -9.52 -5.84 20.54
C GLY A 403 -9.84 -7.01 19.63
N THR A 404 -9.70 -6.85 18.32
CA THR A 404 -9.81 -8.00 17.41
C THR A 404 -8.53 -8.83 17.57
N THR A 405 -8.59 -9.87 18.38
CA THR A 405 -7.64 -10.99 18.28
C THR A 405 -8.14 -11.89 17.15
N LEU A 406 -7.52 -11.80 15.97
CA LEU A 406 -7.71 -12.77 14.88
C LEU A 406 -7.02 -14.12 15.20
N ALA A 407 -6.88 -14.47 16.48
CA ALA A 407 -6.23 -15.70 16.92
C ALA A 407 -7.30 -16.77 17.11
N PRO A 408 -7.20 -17.95 16.47
CA PRO A 408 -7.97 -19.11 16.90
C PRO A 408 -7.59 -19.44 18.36
N GLY A 409 -8.52 -19.24 19.28
CA GLY A 409 -8.34 -19.45 20.71
C GLY A 409 -9.65 -19.22 21.46
N THR A 410 -9.88 -19.99 22.53
CA THR A 410 -11.07 -19.86 23.38
C THR A 410 -11.13 -18.47 24.03
N ASP A 411 -12.12 -17.66 23.67
CA ASP A 411 -12.47 -16.43 24.38
C ASP A 411 -13.53 -16.73 25.46
N THR A 412 -13.39 -16.04 26.59
CA THR A 412 -14.41 -15.91 27.62
C THR A 412 -14.82 -14.44 27.64
N GLY A 413 -15.72 -14.04 26.74
CA GLY A 413 -16.12 -12.65 26.56
C GLY A 413 -17.13 -12.43 25.42
N THR A 414 -17.75 -11.26 25.39
CA THR A 414 -18.65 -10.83 24.29
C THR A 414 -17.81 -10.29 23.13
N GLY A 415 -17.87 -10.92 21.95
CA GLY A 415 -17.10 -10.51 20.77
C GLY A 415 -17.70 -11.02 19.45
N THR A 416 -17.10 -10.63 18.34
CA THR A 416 -17.43 -11.09 16.97
C THR A 416 -16.19 -11.75 16.41
N ASP A 417 -16.22 -13.06 16.18
CA ASP A 417 -15.13 -13.81 15.54
C ASP A 417 -15.38 -13.92 14.02
N THR A 418 -14.29 -14.01 13.26
CA THR A 418 -14.28 -14.29 11.81
C THR A 418 -13.48 -15.56 11.48
N GLY A 419 -13.11 -16.34 12.50
CA GLY A 419 -12.34 -17.59 12.42
C GLY A 419 -13.09 -18.84 12.91
N THR A 420 -12.37 -19.96 12.96
CA THR A 420 -12.88 -21.24 13.49
C THR A 420 -12.60 -21.30 15.00
N GLY A 421 -13.63 -21.16 15.83
CA GLY A 421 -13.53 -21.04 17.29
C GLY A 421 -14.65 -21.77 18.05
N THR A 422 -14.54 -21.83 19.38
CA THR A 422 -15.56 -22.37 20.29
C THR A 422 -15.88 -21.28 21.32
N ASP A 423 -17.12 -20.80 21.36
CA ASP A 423 -17.51 -19.66 22.20
C ASP A 423 -18.20 -20.09 23.50
N THR A 424 -17.83 -19.40 24.59
CA THR A 424 -18.54 -19.44 25.87
C THR A 424 -19.13 -18.06 26.17
N GLY A 425 -20.24 -17.68 25.50
CA GLY A 425 -20.89 -16.37 25.66
C GLY A 425 -22.02 -16.10 24.66
N THR A 426 -22.60 -14.88 24.70
CA THR A 426 -23.56 -14.38 23.70
C THR A 426 -22.81 -13.78 22.51
N GLY A 427 -22.95 -14.35 21.32
CA GLY A 427 -22.23 -13.94 20.10
C GLY A 427 -23.09 -14.01 18.82
N THR A 428 -22.54 -13.53 17.70
CA THR A 428 -23.16 -13.60 16.35
C THR A 428 -22.09 -14.07 15.37
N ASP A 429 -22.28 -15.25 14.77
CA ASP A 429 -21.41 -15.77 13.70
C ASP A 429 -21.91 -15.28 12.34
N THR A 430 -20.98 -14.90 11.46
CA THR A 430 -21.28 -14.40 10.11
C THR A 430 -20.66 -15.26 9.00
N THR A 431 -20.21 -16.48 9.31
CA THR A 431 -19.57 -17.37 8.32
C THR A 431 -20.33 -18.69 8.09
N PHE A 432 -20.20 -19.24 6.88
CA PHE A 432 -20.73 -20.55 6.47
C PHE A 432 -19.88 -21.74 7.03
N ALA A 433 -19.09 -21.54 8.08
CA ALA A 433 -18.20 -22.56 8.64
C ALA A 433 -18.87 -23.31 9.82
N PRO A 434 -18.55 -24.60 10.08
CA PRO A 434 -19.16 -25.33 11.19
C PRO A 434 -18.65 -24.82 12.56
N GLY A 435 -19.55 -24.30 13.40
CA GLY A 435 -19.30 -23.84 14.78
C GLY A 435 -20.08 -24.62 15.84
N THR A 436 -19.67 -24.51 17.11
CA THR A 436 -20.40 -25.08 18.27
C THR A 436 -20.52 -24.03 19.37
N ASP A 437 -21.75 -23.59 19.68
CA ASP A 437 -22.02 -22.55 20.68
C ASP A 437 -22.57 -23.14 22.01
N THR A 438 -22.14 -22.54 23.12
CA THR A 438 -22.66 -22.85 24.47
C THR A 438 -23.45 -21.67 25.10
N GLY A 439 -24.16 -20.90 24.27
CA GLY A 439 -24.96 -19.73 24.68
C GLY A 439 -26.18 -19.44 23.78
N THR A 440 -26.86 -18.30 23.98
CA THR A 440 -27.93 -17.84 23.07
C THR A 440 -27.31 -17.14 21.86
N GLY A 441 -27.52 -17.67 20.65
CA GLY A 441 -26.98 -17.14 19.40
C GLY A 441 -27.95 -17.27 18.21
N THR A 442 -27.59 -16.65 17.10
CA THR A 442 -28.23 -16.79 15.78
C THR A 442 -27.16 -17.24 14.79
N ASP A 443 -27.31 -18.46 14.26
CA ASP A 443 -26.40 -19.04 13.28
C ASP A 443 -26.96 -18.87 11.84
N THR A 444 -26.07 -18.68 10.87
CA THR A 444 -26.40 -18.67 9.43
C THR A 444 -25.82 -19.88 8.69
N GLY A 445 -25.07 -20.75 9.38
CA GLY A 445 -24.49 -22.01 8.89
C GLY A 445 -25.06 -23.27 9.56
N THR A 446 -24.39 -24.41 9.37
CA THR A 446 -24.76 -25.71 9.95
C THR A 446 -24.05 -25.93 11.29
N GLY A 447 -24.65 -25.45 12.38
CA GLY A 447 -24.20 -25.66 13.77
C GLY A 447 -25.19 -26.46 14.62
N THR A 448 -24.72 -26.99 15.76
CA THR A 448 -25.56 -27.60 16.81
C THR A 448 -25.59 -26.70 18.04
N ASP A 449 -26.71 -26.05 18.30
CA ASP A 449 -26.93 -25.23 19.49
C ASP A 449 -27.36 -26.10 20.68
N THR A 450 -26.82 -25.79 21.86
CA THR A 450 -27.30 -26.36 23.15
C THR A 450 -28.24 -25.41 23.91
N GLY A 451 -28.55 -24.24 23.34
CA GLY A 451 -29.45 -23.21 23.88
C GLY A 451 -30.71 -22.96 23.02
N THR A 452 -31.62 -22.11 23.49
CA THR A 452 -32.87 -21.79 22.79
C THR A 452 -32.62 -20.80 21.63
N GLY A 453 -32.55 -21.32 20.39
CA GLY A 453 -32.45 -20.54 19.15
C GLY A 453 -33.38 -21.06 18.05
N THR A 454 -33.79 -20.19 17.13
CA THR A 454 -34.69 -20.51 16.00
C THR A 454 -33.90 -20.69 14.71
N GLY A 455 -33.81 -21.91 14.20
CA GLY A 455 -33.21 -22.20 12.89
C GLY A 455 -34.24 -22.16 11.75
N THR A 456 -33.82 -21.70 10.57
CA THR A 456 -34.56 -21.86 9.31
C THR A 456 -33.84 -22.91 8.47
N GLU A 457 -34.40 -24.11 8.34
CA GLU A 457 -33.88 -25.16 7.46
C GLU A 457 -34.21 -24.82 5.99
N GLY A 458 -33.17 -24.62 5.18
CA GLY A 458 -33.25 -24.52 3.73
C GLY A 458 -32.66 -25.78 3.08
N ASP A 459 -33.51 -26.52 2.37
CA ASP A 459 -33.27 -27.80 1.70
C ASP A 459 -32.02 -27.83 0.79
N ALA A 460 -31.28 -28.92 0.87
CA ALA A 460 -30.03 -29.18 0.16
C ALA A 460 -30.30 -29.91 -1.16
N SER A 461 -30.36 -29.17 -2.27
CA SER A 461 -30.12 -29.75 -3.59
C SER A 461 -29.60 -28.71 -4.61
N GLY A 462 -28.33 -28.83 -4.98
CA GLY A 462 -27.74 -28.13 -6.12
C GLY A 462 -26.52 -27.26 -5.80
N ILE A 463 -25.38 -27.88 -5.53
CA ILE A 463 -24.08 -27.18 -5.56
C ILE A 463 -23.48 -27.38 -6.96
N PRO A 464 -23.44 -26.36 -7.84
CA PRO A 464 -22.52 -26.36 -8.96
C PRO A 464 -21.12 -25.96 -8.46
N THR A 465 -20.14 -26.82 -8.73
CA THR A 465 -18.71 -26.62 -8.50
C THR A 465 -18.24 -25.27 -9.08
N PRO A 466 -17.63 -24.36 -8.29
CA PRO A 466 -16.99 -23.18 -8.86
C PRO A 466 -15.73 -23.60 -9.64
N GLY A 467 -15.79 -23.46 -10.96
CA GLY A 467 -14.66 -23.66 -11.85
C GLY A 467 -13.56 -22.65 -11.59
N ILE A 468 -12.32 -23.13 -11.63
CA ILE A 468 -11.09 -22.34 -11.61
C ILE A 468 -11.13 -21.35 -12.77
N ALA A 469 -11.27 -20.06 -12.48
CA ALA A 469 -11.09 -19.00 -13.46
C ALA A 469 -9.59 -18.81 -13.69
N MET A 470 -9.07 -19.48 -14.72
CA MET A 470 -7.77 -19.15 -15.31
C MET A 470 -7.84 -17.72 -15.84
N ALA A 471 -6.88 -16.89 -15.47
CA ALA A 471 -6.72 -15.55 -16.03
C ALA A 471 -6.47 -15.65 -17.54
N THR A 472 -7.51 -15.49 -18.35
CA THR A 472 -7.37 -15.17 -19.77
C THR A 472 -7.01 -13.70 -19.90
N SER A 473 -5.86 -13.45 -20.52
CA SER A 473 -5.40 -12.13 -20.93
C SER A 473 -6.51 -11.36 -21.65
N VAL A 474 -6.91 -10.23 -21.09
CA VAL A 474 -7.77 -9.27 -21.75
C VAL A 474 -6.96 -8.62 -22.88
N ILE A 475 -7.32 -8.93 -24.12
CA ILE A 475 -6.96 -8.10 -25.27
C ILE A 475 -7.87 -6.87 -25.20
N ILE A 476 -7.28 -5.69 -25.03
CA ILE A 476 -8.00 -4.43 -25.15
C ILE A 476 -8.31 -4.23 -26.63
N GLU A 477 -9.59 -4.30 -26.99
CA GLU A 477 -10.07 -3.72 -28.25
C GLU A 477 -9.96 -2.19 -28.14
N GLU A 478 -9.03 -1.65 -28.93
CA GLU A 478 -8.75 -0.22 -29.01
C GLU A 478 -9.90 0.49 -29.76
N SER A 479 -10.79 1.14 -29.02
CA SER A 479 -11.79 2.05 -29.59
C SER A 479 -11.26 3.49 -29.59
N GLY A 480 -10.54 3.82 -30.67
CA GLY A 480 -10.59 5.11 -31.35
C GLY A 480 -10.18 6.38 -30.60
N SER A 481 -8.89 6.70 -30.64
CA SER A 481 -8.43 8.09 -30.85
C SER A 481 -7.65 8.17 -32.14
N GLY A 482 -8.20 8.86 -33.14
CA GLY A 482 -7.71 8.90 -34.51
C GLY A 482 -6.37 9.60 -34.68
N THR A 483 -5.29 8.83 -34.68
CA THR A 483 -4.08 9.10 -35.46
C THR A 483 -3.83 7.91 -36.36
N SER A 484 -4.12 8.11 -37.64
CA SER A 484 -4.17 7.08 -38.68
C SER A 484 -2.91 6.20 -38.69
N THR A 485 -3.07 4.89 -38.55
CA THR A 485 -2.04 3.84 -38.77
C THR A 485 -1.31 4.00 -40.10
N THR A 486 -1.93 4.68 -41.08
CA THR A 486 -1.31 5.03 -42.35
C THR A 486 -0.16 6.02 -42.20
N VAL A 487 -0.19 6.90 -41.19
CA VAL A 487 0.89 7.86 -40.88
C VAL A 487 2.11 7.13 -40.31
N TYR A 488 1.90 6.19 -39.40
CA TYR A 488 2.99 5.37 -38.85
C TYR A 488 3.62 4.46 -39.92
N LEU A 489 2.82 3.90 -40.83
CA LEU A 489 3.32 3.14 -41.98
C LEU A 489 4.12 4.02 -42.97
N LEU A 490 3.68 5.26 -43.21
CA LEU A 490 4.42 6.22 -44.03
C LEU A 490 5.75 6.62 -43.38
N ILE A 491 5.77 6.88 -42.08
CA ILE A 491 7.00 7.20 -41.34
C ILE A 491 7.95 6.00 -41.35
N ALA A 492 7.46 4.79 -41.11
CA ALA A 492 8.27 3.57 -41.17
C ALA A 492 8.85 3.32 -42.57
N MET A 493 8.06 3.53 -43.64
CA MET A 493 8.52 3.43 -45.02
C MET A 493 9.58 4.47 -45.36
N ILE A 494 9.44 5.72 -44.88
CA ILE A 494 10.44 6.77 -45.09
C ILE A 494 11.76 6.43 -44.38
N ILE A 495 11.70 5.92 -43.15
CA ILE A 495 12.89 5.47 -42.39
C ILE A 495 13.59 4.32 -43.11
N LEU A 496 12.84 3.32 -43.58
CA LEU A 496 13.36 2.22 -44.40
C LEU A 496 14.03 2.72 -45.69
N LEU A 497 13.42 3.70 -46.37
CA LEU A 497 13.98 4.27 -47.60
C LEU A 497 15.30 5.01 -47.32
N ILE A 498 15.38 5.75 -46.22
CA ILE A 498 16.62 6.47 -45.82
C ILE A 498 17.72 5.48 -45.42
N MET A 499 17.39 4.40 -44.72
CA MET A 499 18.39 3.42 -44.28
C MET A 499 18.93 2.56 -45.42
N PHE A 500 18.08 2.16 -46.37
CA PHE A 500 18.45 1.16 -47.36
C PHE A 500 18.77 1.73 -48.76
N ALA A 501 18.37 2.96 -49.08
CA ALA A 501 18.72 3.58 -50.36
C ALA A 501 20.24 3.85 -50.55
N PRO A 502 21.00 4.35 -49.55
CA PRO A 502 22.42 4.64 -49.72
C PRO A 502 23.30 3.44 -50.14
N PRO A 503 23.17 2.23 -49.53
CA PRO A 503 23.96 1.07 -49.96
C PRO A 503 23.52 0.49 -51.33
N LEU A 504 22.24 0.64 -51.71
CA LEU A 504 21.71 0.21 -53.01
C LEU A 504 22.15 1.12 -54.17
N VAL A 505 22.30 2.42 -53.93
CA VAL A 505 22.83 3.37 -54.92
C VAL A 505 24.36 3.26 -55.04
N ALA A 506 25.06 3.04 -53.93
CA ALA A 506 26.52 2.86 -53.92
C ALA A 506 27.00 1.61 -54.68
N THR A 507 26.18 0.56 -54.75
CA THR A 507 26.50 -0.67 -55.51
C THR A 507 26.28 -0.54 -57.02
N ARG A 508 25.46 0.41 -57.47
CA ARG A 508 25.24 0.69 -58.91
C ARG A 508 26.20 1.71 -59.53
N LEU A 509 26.97 2.44 -58.72
CA LEU A 509 27.87 3.50 -59.19
C LEU A 509 29.36 3.12 -59.18
N ARG A 510 29.73 1.85 -58.99
CA ARG A 510 31.15 1.44 -59.16
C ARG A 510 31.52 1.38 -60.65
N PRO A 511 32.49 2.19 -61.13
CA PRO A 511 33.01 2.05 -62.48
C PRO A 511 33.75 0.71 -62.61
N SER A 512 33.50 -0.02 -63.70
CA SER A 512 34.24 -1.21 -64.07
C SER A 512 35.71 -0.85 -64.32
N VAL A 513 36.58 -1.10 -63.35
CA VAL A 513 38.03 -1.14 -63.59
C VAL A 513 38.33 -2.44 -64.35
N LYS A 514 38.50 -2.33 -65.67
CA LYS A 514 39.15 -3.39 -66.46
C LYS A 514 40.63 -3.42 -66.10
N LYS A 515 41.18 -4.64 -66.04
CA LYS A 515 42.59 -4.95 -65.77
C LYS A 515 43.57 -4.07 -66.55
#